data_AF-A0A7Y2N421-F1
#
_entry.id   AF-A0A7Y2N421-F1
#
_cell.length_a   1.000
_cell.length_b   1.000
_cell.length_c   1.000
_cell.angle_alpha   90.00
_cell.angle_beta   90.00
_cell.angle_gamma   90.00
#
_symmetry.space_group_name_H-M   'P 1'
#
loop_
_entity.id
_entity.type
_entity.pdbx_description
1 polymer ?
#
loop_
_entity_poly.entity_id
_entity_poly.type
_entity_poly.pdbx_seq_one_letter_code
_entity_poly.pdbx_strand_id
1 'polypeptide(L)'
;RSPLAPHVPTFKEQGLDIVMGSSRGLAVPKGLPDEIFKKLEEAVKQAVNDPEYVAQSKKASVPLNYMTGAEYKALIDRFDTELRKIWAVSPWK
;
A
#
# COMPACT_ATOMS: atom_id res chain seq x y z
N ARG A 1 6.27 -10.26 9.58
CA ARG A 1 5.45 -11.50 9.48
C ARG A 1 3.96 -11.12 9.44
N SER A 2 3.12 -11.94 8.82
CA SER A 2 1.66 -11.74 8.81
C SER A 2 1.00 -12.42 10.01
N PRO A 3 0.08 -11.78 10.73
CA PRO A 3 -0.74 -12.44 11.75
C PRO A 3 -1.59 -13.59 11.19
N LEU A 4 -1.91 -13.54 9.90
CA LEU A 4 -2.70 -14.58 9.21
C LEU A 4 -1.88 -15.85 8.91
N ALA A 5 -0.55 -15.75 8.93
CA ALA A 5 0.36 -16.85 8.63
C ALA A 5 1.68 -16.72 9.44
N PRO A 6 1.63 -16.84 10.77
CA PRO A 6 2.76 -16.53 11.66
C PRO A 6 3.95 -17.49 11.52
N HIS A 7 3.69 -18.71 11.02
CA HIS A 7 4.69 -19.76 10.82
C HIS A 7 5.36 -19.72 9.45
N VAL A 8 4.85 -18.90 8.52
CA VAL A 8 5.43 -18.78 7.18
C VAL A 8 6.53 -17.72 7.22
N PRO A 9 7.80 -18.08 6.92
CA PRO A 9 8.89 -17.11 6.89
C PRO A 9 8.70 -16.13 5.73
N THR A 10 9.07 -14.87 5.96
CA THR A 10 9.19 -13.86 4.91
C THR A 10 10.41 -14.12 4.03
N PHE A 11 10.49 -13.48 2.86
CA PHE A 11 11.70 -13.52 2.04
C PHE A 11 12.92 -12.95 2.78
N LYS A 12 12.74 -11.85 3.53
CA LYS A 12 13.83 -11.24 4.32
C LYS A 12 14.42 -12.20 5.35
N GLU A 13 13.58 -12.98 6.01
CA GLU A 13 14.03 -14.01 6.98
C GLU A 13 14.80 -15.17 6.33
N GLN A 14 14.67 -15.32 5.02
CA GLN A 14 15.39 -16.31 4.21
C GLN A 14 16.61 -15.71 3.51
N GLY A 15 17.02 -14.48 3.87
CA GLY A 15 18.19 -13.81 3.30
C GLY A 15 17.94 -13.09 1.97
N LEU A 16 16.69 -12.99 1.53
CA LEU A 16 16.31 -12.28 0.30
C LEU A 16 15.67 -10.94 0.67
N ASP A 17 16.29 -9.81 0.31
CA ASP A 17 15.74 -8.47 0.58
C ASP A 17 14.60 -8.10 -0.39
N ILE A 18 13.53 -8.89 -0.35
CA ILE A 18 12.35 -8.75 -1.19
C ILE A 18 11.18 -8.39 -0.29
N VAL A 19 10.62 -7.20 -0.52
CA VAL A 19 9.38 -6.73 0.10
C VAL A 19 8.43 -6.29 -1.00
N MET A 20 7.55 -7.21 -1.38
CA MET A 20 6.54 -7.00 -2.41
C MET A 20 5.16 -7.34 -1.85
N GLY A 21 4.15 -6.61 -2.30
CA GLY A 21 2.77 -6.82 -1.91
C GLY A 21 1.85 -5.94 -2.75
N SER A 22 0.56 -6.27 -2.74
CA SER A 22 -0.47 -5.43 -3.34
C SER A 22 -0.78 -4.25 -2.41
N SER A 23 -0.87 -3.05 -2.97
CA SER A 23 -1.40 -1.88 -2.28
C SER A 23 -2.62 -1.33 -3.02
N ARG A 24 -3.43 -0.56 -2.31
CA ARG A 24 -4.61 0.16 -2.83
C ARG A 24 -4.55 1.58 -2.28
N GLY A 25 -4.87 2.55 -3.12
CA GLY A 25 -4.89 3.95 -2.74
C GLY A 25 -5.69 4.78 -3.74
N LEU A 26 -5.84 6.06 -3.44
CA LEU A 26 -6.58 7.01 -4.26
C LEU A 26 -5.61 7.92 -5.01
N ALA A 27 -5.91 8.17 -6.28
CA ALA A 27 -5.21 9.17 -7.09
C ALA A 27 -6.09 10.41 -7.24
N VAL A 28 -5.46 11.57 -7.30
CA VAL A 28 -6.13 12.86 -7.55
C VAL A 28 -5.57 13.52 -8.80
N PRO A 29 -6.32 14.42 -9.46
CA PRO A 29 -5.82 15.17 -10.61
C PRO A 29 -4.57 15.99 -10.26
N LYS A 30 -3.67 16.14 -11.23
CA LYS A 30 -2.54 17.06 -11.11
C LYS A 30 -3.05 18.49 -10.92
N GLY A 31 -2.47 19.21 -9.95
CA GLY A 31 -2.83 20.61 -9.67
C GLY A 31 -4.06 20.76 -8.77
N LEU A 32 -4.53 19.69 -8.13
CA LEU A 32 -5.55 19.78 -7.08
C LEU A 32 -5.08 20.77 -5.98
N PRO A 33 -5.93 21.71 -5.55
CA PRO A 33 -5.61 22.60 -4.43
C PRO A 33 -5.29 21.82 -3.14
N ASP A 34 -4.26 22.27 -2.41
CA ASP A 34 -3.77 21.61 -1.19
C ASP A 34 -4.84 21.46 -0.10
N GLU A 35 -5.76 22.42 0.00
CA GLU A 35 -6.88 22.33 0.95
C GLU A 35 -7.77 21.10 0.66
N ILE A 36 -8.08 20.87 -0.63
CA ILE A 36 -8.90 19.74 -1.03
C ILE A 36 -8.12 18.44 -0.84
N PHE A 37 -6.82 18.43 -1.14
CA PHE A 37 -5.96 17.28 -0.87
C PHE A 37 -5.99 16.89 0.62
N LYS A 38 -5.77 17.86 1.52
CA LYS A 38 -5.80 17.63 2.97
C LYS A 38 -7.16 17.10 3.44
N LYS A 39 -8.25 17.63 2.89
CA LYS A 39 -9.61 17.15 3.22
C LYS A 39 -9.82 15.70 2.81
N LEU A 40 -9.34 15.30 1.64
CA LEU A 40 -9.41 13.91 1.17
C LEU A 40 -8.53 12.99 2.01
N GLU A 41 -7.31 13.39 2.31
CA GLU A 41 -6.40 12.62 3.16
C GLU A 41 -6.98 12.39 4.56
N GLU A 42 -7.53 13.44 5.17
CA GLU A 42 -8.17 13.32 6.48
C GLU A 42 -9.42 12.43 6.43
N ALA A 43 -10.23 12.50 5.37
CA ALA A 43 -11.38 11.61 5.21
C ALA A 43 -10.96 10.13 5.09
N VAL A 44 -9.90 9.83 4.34
CA VAL A 44 -9.35 8.46 4.23
C VAL A 44 -8.82 7.99 5.59
N LYS A 45 -8.11 8.87 6.30
CA LYS A 45 -7.61 8.58 7.66
C LYS A 45 -8.74 8.30 8.63
N GLN A 46 -9.84 9.04 8.56
CA GLN A 46 -11.01 8.76 9.40
C GLN A 46 -11.64 7.42 9.04
N ALA A 47 -11.85 7.13 7.75
CA ALA A 47 -12.46 5.89 7.29
C ALA A 47 -11.64 4.64 7.66
N VAL A 48 -10.31 4.67 7.52
CA VAL A 48 -9.46 3.51 7.87
C VAL A 48 -9.40 3.25 9.38
N ASN A 49 -9.68 4.26 10.20
CA ASN A 49 -9.75 4.15 11.66
C ASN A 49 -11.16 3.91 12.18
N ASP A 50 -12.17 3.92 11.31
CA ASP A 50 -13.54 3.65 11.69
C ASP A 50 -13.67 2.22 12.26
N PRO A 51 -14.24 2.03 13.47
CA PRO A 51 -14.32 0.72 14.10
C PRO A 51 -15.09 -0.32 13.30
N GLU A 52 -16.14 0.09 12.58
CA GLU A 52 -16.92 -0.80 11.71
C GLU A 52 -16.06 -1.23 10.52
N TYR A 53 -15.37 -0.29 9.87
CA TYR A 53 -14.46 -0.59 8.78
C TYR A 53 -13.32 -1.53 9.20
N VAL A 54 -12.71 -1.28 10.37
CA VAL A 54 -11.67 -2.15 10.95
C VAL A 54 -12.21 -3.56 11.20
N ALA A 55 -13.43 -3.69 11.74
CA ALA A 55 -14.05 -4.98 12.01
C ALA A 55 -14.33 -5.76 10.70
N GLN A 56 -14.85 -5.08 9.68
CA GLN A 56 -15.12 -5.70 8.38
C GLN A 56 -13.83 -6.11 7.67
N SER A 57 -12.79 -5.27 7.72
CA SER A 57 -11.48 -5.57 7.12
C SER A 57 -10.83 -6.79 7.75
N LYS A 58 -10.93 -6.95 9.09
CA LYS A 58 -10.48 -8.17 9.78
C LYS A 58 -11.22 -9.42 9.30
N LYS A 59 -12.55 -9.36 9.15
CA LYS A 59 -13.35 -10.48 8.62
C LYS A 59 -12.97 -10.84 7.19
N ALA A 60 -12.68 -9.83 6.37
CA ALA A 60 -12.26 -10.01 4.98
C ALA A 60 -10.78 -10.42 4.84
N SER A 61 -10.03 -10.58 5.95
CA SER A 61 -8.59 -10.84 5.94
C SER A 61 -7.78 -9.78 5.16
N VAL A 62 -8.27 -8.54 5.17
CA VAL A 62 -7.61 -7.38 4.56
C VAL A 62 -6.82 -6.66 5.65
N PRO A 63 -5.48 -6.80 5.71
CA PRO A 63 -4.67 -6.05 6.66
C PRO A 63 -4.74 -4.56 6.31
N LEU A 64 -5.05 -3.73 7.30
CA LEU A 64 -5.06 -2.28 7.16
C LEU A 64 -3.69 -1.71 7.49
N ASN A 65 -3.16 -0.90 6.58
CA ASN A 65 -1.94 -0.13 6.76
C ASN A 65 -2.15 1.24 6.11
N TYR A 66 -2.54 2.22 6.91
CA TYR A 66 -2.73 3.58 6.42
C TYR A 66 -1.37 4.20 6.06
N MET A 67 -1.36 4.93 4.94
CA MET A 67 -0.24 5.75 4.51
C MET A 67 -0.80 7.13 4.15
N THR A 68 -0.07 8.19 4.51
CA THR A 68 -0.29 9.51 3.94
C THR A 68 -0.08 9.48 2.44
N GLY A 69 -0.60 10.47 1.71
CA GLY A 69 -0.40 10.55 0.27
C GLY A 69 1.07 10.69 -0.12
N ALA A 70 1.90 11.31 0.74
CA ALA A 70 3.35 11.40 0.53
C ALA A 70 4.03 10.03 0.66
N GLU A 71 3.72 9.27 1.71
CA GLU A 71 4.24 7.91 1.91
C GLU A 71 3.77 6.96 0.81
N TYR A 72 2.50 7.08 0.41
CA TYR A 72 1.94 6.26 -0.66
C TYR A 72 2.58 6.60 -2.02
N LYS A 73 2.82 7.88 -2.31
CA LYS A 73 3.56 8.30 -3.50
C LYS A 73 4.97 7.68 -3.52
N ALA A 74 5.70 7.74 -2.41
CA ALA A 74 7.04 7.14 -2.32
C ALA A 74 7.00 5.62 -2.56
N LEU A 75 5.97 4.92 -2.06
CA LEU A 75 5.76 3.50 -2.34
C LEU A 75 5.55 3.23 -3.83
N ILE A 76 4.69 4.01 -4.49
CA ILE A 76 4.39 3.86 -5.92
C ILE A 76 5.62 4.17 -6.78
N ASP A 77 6.37 5.23 -6.48
CA ASP A 77 7.60 5.57 -7.21
C ASP A 77 8.65 4.44 -7.11
N ARG A 78 8.77 3.82 -5.93
CA ARG A 78 9.60 2.63 -5.72
C ARG A 78 9.11 1.45 -6.57
N PHE A 79 7.82 1.16 -6.54
CA PHE A 79 7.24 0.06 -7.33
C PHE A 79 7.41 0.27 -8.83
N ASP A 80 7.16 1.47 -9.35
CA ASP A 80 7.37 1.80 -10.76
C ASP A 80 8.84 1.55 -11.16
N THR A 81 9.79 2.02 -10.33
CA THR A 81 11.22 1.81 -10.56
C THR A 81 11.59 0.32 -10.64
N GLU A 82 11.16 -0.48 -9.67
CA GLU A 82 11.50 -1.90 -9.61
C GLU A 82 10.79 -2.71 -10.70
N LEU A 83 9.51 -2.42 -10.97
CA LEU A 83 8.76 -3.12 -12.02
C LEU A 83 9.28 -2.80 -13.42
N ARG A 84 9.73 -1.57 -13.68
CA ARG A 84 10.39 -1.23 -14.95
C ARG A 84 11.69 -2.01 -15.18
N LYS A 85 12.50 -2.20 -14.12
CA LYS A 85 13.71 -3.03 -14.21
C LYS A 85 13.36 -4.48 -14.55
N ILE A 86 12.34 -5.04 -13.87
CA ILE A 86 11.88 -6.41 -14.14
C ILE A 86 11.36 -6.52 -15.57
N TRP A 87 10.52 -5.58 -16.02
CA TRP A 87 9.97 -5.56 -17.38
C TRP A 87 11.06 -5.50 -18.45
N ALA A 88 12.12 -4.72 -18.24
CA ALA A 88 13.23 -4.62 -19.19
C ALA A 88 13.98 -5.95 -19.38
N VAL A 89 13.98 -6.83 -18.37
CA VAL A 89 14.63 -8.14 -18.42
C VAL A 89 13.65 -9.24 -18.87
N SER A 90 12.39 -9.15 -18.44
CA SER A 90 11.35 -10.14 -18.72
C SER A 90 10.00 -9.45 -18.95
N PRO A 91 9.72 -9.04 -20.20
CA PRO A 91 8.42 -8.49 -20.58
C PRO A 91 7.31 -9.53 -20.38
N TRP A 92 6.21 -9.12 -19.77
CA TRP A 92 5.04 -9.97 -19.58
C TRP A 92 4.32 -10.17 -20.92
N LYS A 93 4.11 -11.43 -21.32
CA LYS A 93 3.35 -11.83 -22.51
C LYS A 93 1.92 -12.20 -22.13
#